data_AF-A0A534YP18-F1
#
_entry.id   AF-A0A534YP18-F1
#
_cell.length_a   1.000
_cell.length_b   1.000
_cell.length_c   1.000
_cell.angle_alpha   90.00
_cell.angle_beta   90.00
_cell.angle_gamma   90.00
#
_symmetry.space_group_name_H-M   'P 1'
#
loop_
_entity.id
_entity.type
_entity.pdbx_description
1 polymer ?
#
loop_
_entity_poly.entity_id
_entity_poly.type
_entity_poly.pdbx_seq_one_letter_code
_entity_poly.pdbx_strand_id
1 'polypeptide(L)'
;MCRPAAGPCDVAERCDGVTDTCPADGFKPATAQCAADMNPCLEGGMCTGTSTACPSARPKVGVDALLCAFVVQALEVPSCGGEPVPANVAGLFA
;
A
#
# COMPACT_ATOMS: atom_id res chain seq x y z
N MET A 1 -25.06 -8.19 13.85
CA MET A 1 -23.63 -8.09 13.50
C MET A 1 -22.90 -8.88 14.55
N CYS A 2 -22.18 -9.93 14.15
CA CYS A 2 -21.64 -10.92 15.08
C CYS A 2 -20.21 -10.50 15.50
N ARG A 3 -19.39 -10.03 14.55
CA ARG A 3 -18.09 -9.42 14.83
C ARG A 3 -17.84 -8.20 13.91
N PRO A 4 -17.36 -7.07 14.46
CA PRO A 4 -16.89 -5.95 13.66
C PRO A 4 -15.54 -6.24 13.01
N ALA A 5 -15.33 -5.65 11.84
CA ALA A 5 -14.02 -5.67 11.20
C ALA A 5 -12.99 -4.95 12.11
N ALA A 6 -11.94 -5.65 12.48
CA ALA A 6 -10.85 -5.19 13.33
C ALA A 6 -9.77 -4.40 12.56
N GLY A 7 -9.86 -4.34 11.23
CA GLY A 7 -8.92 -3.61 10.40
C GLY A 7 -9.31 -3.54 8.92
N PRO A 8 -8.53 -2.83 8.10
CA PRO A 8 -8.82 -2.62 6.68
C PRO A 8 -8.81 -3.91 5.84
N CYS A 9 -8.11 -4.95 6.29
CA CYS A 9 -8.06 -6.25 5.62
C CYS A 9 -9.01 -7.30 6.18
N ASP A 10 -9.83 -6.91 7.16
CA ASP A 10 -10.76 -7.79 7.84
C ASP A 10 -12.17 -7.69 7.25
N VAL A 11 -12.93 -8.77 7.33
CA VAL A 11 -14.36 -8.78 6.99
C VAL A 11 -15.16 -8.74 8.28
N ALA A 12 -16.29 -8.05 8.27
CA ALA A 12 -17.22 -8.08 9.39
C ALA A 12 -18.13 -9.31 9.28
N GLU A 13 -18.12 -10.20 10.27
CA GLU A 13 -18.99 -11.36 10.29
C GLU A 13 -20.42 -10.99 10.71
N ARG A 14 -21.35 -11.55 9.96
CA ARG A 14 -22.79 -11.46 10.22
C ARG A 14 -23.30 -12.86 10.49
N CYS A 15 -24.21 -12.94 11.44
CA CYS A 15 -24.84 -14.18 11.80
C CYS A 15 -25.65 -14.68 10.58
N ASP A 16 -25.58 -15.98 10.31
CA ASP A 16 -26.21 -16.61 9.14
C ASP A 16 -27.74 -16.78 9.30
N GLY A 17 -28.25 -16.57 10.52
CA GLY A 17 -29.65 -16.75 10.86
C GLY A 17 -30.07 -18.22 11.05
N VAL A 18 -29.11 -19.14 11.06
CA VAL A 18 -29.32 -20.59 11.20
C VAL A 18 -28.69 -21.12 12.48
N THR A 19 -27.51 -20.63 12.86
CA THR A 19 -26.80 -21.07 14.06
C THR A 19 -26.62 -19.92 15.06
N ASP A 20 -26.55 -20.26 16.35
CA ASP A 20 -26.24 -19.30 17.42
C ASP A 20 -24.74 -18.95 17.50
N THR A 21 -23.92 -19.64 16.70
CA THR A 21 -22.48 -19.40 16.61
C THR A 21 -22.15 -18.42 15.49
N CYS A 22 -21.23 -17.49 15.76
CA CYS A 22 -20.68 -16.64 14.71
C CYS A 22 -19.94 -17.50 13.66
N PRO A 23 -20.06 -17.17 12.35
CA PRO A 23 -19.19 -17.76 11.33
C PRO A 23 -17.71 -17.58 11.66
N ALA A 24 -16.86 -18.41 11.03
CA ALA A 24 -15.41 -18.29 11.15
C ALA A 24 -14.92 -16.91 10.70
N ASP A 25 -13.82 -16.45 11.30
CA ASP A 25 -13.18 -15.17 11.01
C ASP A 25 -12.73 -15.11 9.53
N GLY A 26 -13.24 -14.11 8.81
CA GLY A 26 -13.01 -13.93 7.38
C GLY A 26 -12.08 -12.74 7.09
N PHE A 27 -11.13 -12.95 6.18
CA PHE A 27 -10.24 -11.91 5.69
C PHE A 27 -10.53 -11.55 4.23
N LYS A 28 -10.21 -10.32 3.85
CA LYS A 28 -10.22 -9.89 2.45
C LYS A 28 -9.15 -10.67 1.66
N PRO A 29 -9.36 -10.94 0.36
CA PRO A 29 -8.43 -11.71 -0.44
C PRO A 29 -7.05 -11.03 -0.54
N ALA A 30 -6.01 -11.81 -0.85
CA ALA A 30 -4.64 -11.32 -0.92
C ALA A 30 -4.37 -10.26 -2.03
N THR A 31 -5.37 -10.01 -2.88
CA THR A 31 -5.33 -9.01 -3.95
C THR A 31 -6.15 -7.77 -3.64
N ALA A 32 -6.77 -7.70 -2.45
CA ALA A 32 -7.53 -6.53 -2.04
C ALA A 32 -6.57 -5.40 -1.63
N GLN A 33 -6.65 -4.29 -2.35
CA GLN A 33 -5.91 -3.08 -1.99
C GLN A 33 -6.49 -2.50 -0.69
N CYS A 34 -5.63 -2.27 0.29
CA CYS A 34 -6.02 -1.84 1.64
C CYS A 34 -5.34 -0.54 2.09
N ALA A 35 -4.31 -0.11 1.38
CA ALA A 35 -3.74 1.23 1.49
C ALA A 35 -3.77 1.86 0.09
N ALA A 36 -4.42 3.01 -0.01
CA ALA A 36 -4.46 3.78 -1.24
C ALA A 36 -3.11 4.47 -1.48
N ASP A 37 -2.74 4.59 -2.75
CA ASP A 37 -1.57 5.34 -3.20
C ASP A 37 -1.83 6.85 -3.03
N MET A 38 -1.81 7.33 -1.78
CA MET A 38 -1.88 8.78 -1.52
C MET A 38 -0.64 9.50 -2.06
N ASN A 39 0.43 8.75 -2.30
CA ASN A 39 1.63 9.20 -2.99
C ASN A 39 1.87 8.28 -4.20
N PRO A 40 1.98 8.82 -5.43
CA PRO A 40 2.23 8.01 -6.63
C PRO A 40 3.58 7.27 -6.61
N CYS A 41 4.47 7.55 -5.67
CA CYS A 41 5.77 6.86 -5.48
C CYS A 41 5.71 5.67 -4.54
N LEU A 42 4.59 5.47 -3.88
CA LEU A 42 4.36 4.31 -3.06
C LEU A 42 3.54 3.30 -3.85
N GLU A 43 3.83 2.03 -3.62
CA GLU A 43 2.98 0.92 -3.98
C GLU A 43 2.07 0.62 -2.78
N GLY A 44 0.77 0.74 -3.01
CA GLY A 44 -0.26 0.54 -2.03
C GLY A 44 -0.21 -0.85 -1.43
N GLY A 45 -0.46 -0.92 -0.13
CA GLY A 45 -0.54 -2.19 0.58
C GLY A 45 -1.68 -3.06 0.05
N MET A 46 -1.36 -4.34 -0.14
CA MET A 46 -2.33 -5.39 -0.44
C MET A 46 -2.54 -6.24 0.80
N CYS A 47 -3.77 -6.70 1.04
CA CYS A 47 -4.04 -7.67 2.09
C CYS A 47 -3.28 -8.97 1.85
N THR A 48 -3.06 -9.76 2.91
CA THR A 48 -2.40 -11.07 2.79
C THR A 48 -3.40 -12.23 2.67
N GLY A 49 -4.69 -11.98 2.91
CA GLY A 49 -5.69 -13.04 3.05
C GLY A 49 -5.75 -13.67 4.45
N THR A 50 -4.92 -13.22 5.39
CA THR A 50 -4.75 -13.89 6.69
C THR A 50 -4.56 -12.93 7.87
N SER A 51 -4.55 -11.62 7.61
CA SER A 51 -4.28 -10.60 8.62
C SER A 51 -5.34 -9.51 8.54
N THR A 52 -5.72 -8.97 9.69
CA THR A 52 -6.60 -7.80 9.81
C THR A 52 -5.90 -6.51 9.41
N ALA A 53 -4.57 -6.47 9.58
CA ALA A 53 -3.74 -5.31 9.30
C ALA A 53 -3.43 -5.18 7.80
N CYS A 54 -3.47 -3.95 7.30
CA CYS A 54 -2.91 -3.64 5.99
C CYS A 54 -1.40 -3.46 6.13
N PRO A 55 -0.58 -4.17 5.34
CA PRO A 55 0.84 -3.87 5.22
C PRO A 55 1.02 -2.40 4.80
N SER A 56 1.96 -1.71 5.43
CA SER A 56 2.30 -0.34 5.03
C SER A 56 2.71 -0.30 3.55
N ALA A 57 2.29 0.75 2.86
CA ALA A 57 2.72 1.02 1.49
C ALA A 57 4.26 1.05 1.42
N ARG A 58 4.82 0.55 0.32
CA ARG A 58 6.27 0.44 0.13
C ARG A 58 6.73 1.37 -0.99
N PRO A 59 7.95 1.89 -0.95
CA PRO A 59 8.50 2.64 -2.08
C PRO A 59 8.52 1.76 -3.33
N LYS A 60 8.07 2.31 -4.47
CA LYS A 60 8.26 1.69 -5.78
C LYS A 60 9.77 1.51 -6.03
N VAL A 61 10.14 0.48 -6.80
CA VAL A 61 11.53 0.17 -7.18
C VAL A 61 11.68 0.12 -8.70
N GLY A 62 12.91 0.15 -9.21
CA GLY A 62 13.18 0.04 -10.65
C GLY A 62 12.70 1.25 -11.46
N VAL A 63 12.17 1.02 -12.66
CA VAL A 63 11.72 2.10 -13.55
C VAL A 63 10.58 2.91 -12.96
N ASP A 64 9.69 2.29 -12.18
CA ASP A 64 8.59 3.00 -11.52
C ASP A 64 9.09 3.97 -10.44
N ALA A 65 10.17 3.62 -9.73
CA ALA A 65 10.86 4.53 -8.81
C ALA A 65 11.49 5.71 -9.55
N LEU A 66 12.10 5.42 -10.71
CA LEU A 66 12.75 6.42 -11.55
C LEU A 66 11.72 7.40 -12.11
N LEU A 67 10.61 6.90 -12.69
CA LEU A 67 9.50 7.74 -13.11
C LEU A 67 8.97 8.57 -11.96
N CYS A 68 8.92 8.03 -10.74
CA CYS A 68 8.48 8.84 -9.61
C CYS A 68 9.45 9.95 -9.22
N ALA A 69 10.76 9.72 -9.31
CA ALA A 69 11.74 10.78 -9.17
C ALA A 69 11.51 11.89 -10.21
N PHE A 70 11.20 11.56 -11.46
CA PHE A 70 11.03 12.55 -12.53
C PHE A 70 9.63 13.22 -12.58
N VAL A 71 8.56 12.48 -12.29
CA VAL A 71 7.16 12.95 -12.45
C VAL A 71 6.68 13.74 -11.23
N VAL A 72 7.20 13.45 -10.03
CA VAL A 72 6.79 14.15 -8.79
C VAL A 72 7.71 15.33 -8.45
N GLN A 73 8.86 15.45 -9.14
CA GLN A 73 9.74 16.63 -9.06
C GLN A 73 9.15 17.91 -9.69
N ALA A 74 7.99 17.83 -10.37
CA ALA A 74 7.34 19.00 -10.97
C ALA A 74 6.28 19.68 -10.09
N LEU A 75 5.89 19.09 -8.95
CA LEU A 75 4.88 19.67 -8.04
C LEU A 75 5.33 19.55 -6.57
N GLU A 76 6.39 20.28 -6.26
CA GLU A 76 6.69 20.97 -4.98
C GLU A 76 6.42 20.22 -3.65
N VAL A 77 7.44 19.56 -3.07
CA VAL A 77 7.69 19.56 -1.60
C VAL A 77 9.21 19.49 -1.32
N PRO A 78 9.78 20.33 -0.43
CA PRO A 78 11.22 20.45 -0.20
C PRO A 78 11.71 19.43 0.83
N SER A 79 12.56 18.47 0.45
CA SER A 79 13.30 17.65 1.46
C SER A 79 14.64 17.08 1.01
N CYS A 80 15.08 17.26 -0.24
CA CYS A 80 16.44 16.86 -0.65
C CYS A 80 17.19 18.03 -1.29
N GLY A 81 17.27 19.15 -0.59
CA GLY A 81 18.12 20.27 -1.00
C GLY A 81 19.54 20.08 -0.46
N GLY A 82 20.41 19.40 -1.20
CA GLY A 82 21.85 19.48 -0.92
C GLY A 82 22.75 18.35 -1.39
N GLU A 83 22.26 17.17 -1.76
CA GLU A 83 23.16 16.10 -2.21
C GLU A 83 23.47 16.24 -3.71
N PRO A 84 24.76 16.38 -4.10
CA PRO A 84 25.15 16.43 -5.49
C PRO A 84 24.80 15.10 -6.16
N VAL A 85 24.23 15.17 -7.37
CA VAL A 85 23.98 14.00 -8.22
C VAL A 85 25.27 13.16 -8.30
N PRO A 86 25.24 11.87 -7.92
CA PRO A 86 26.43 11.04 -7.99
C PRO A 86 26.92 10.99 -9.45
N ALA A 87 28.20 11.24 -9.66
CA ALA A 87 28.82 11.39 -10.99
C ALA A 87 28.50 10.24 -11.97
N ASN A 88 28.24 9.06 -11.42
CA ASN A 88 27.92 7.83 -12.14
C ASN A 88 26.54 7.86 -12.84
N VAL A 89 25.66 8.80 -12.47
CA VAL A 89 24.32 8.95 -13.08
C VAL A 89 24.32 9.96 -14.22
N ALA A 90 25.23 10.94 -14.22
CA ALA A 90 25.36 11.92 -15.30
C ALA A 90 25.78 11.28 -16.63
N GLY A 91 26.46 10.13 -16.60
CA GLY A 91 26.91 9.39 -17.79
C GLY A 91 25.86 8.51 -18.46
N LEU A 92 24.64 8.40 -17.91
CA LEU A 92 23.57 7.58 -18.49
C LEU A 92 22.71 8.33 -19.53
N PHE A 93 22.92 9.64 -19.67
CA PHE A 93 22.18 10.51 -20.59
C PHE A 93 23.09 11.23 -21.61
N ALA A 94 24.33 10.76 -21.77
CA ALA A 94 25.28 11.22 -22.79
C ALA A 94 25.39 10.20 -23.93
#